data_AF-A0AAP0M7W4-F1
#
_entry.id   AF-A0AAP0M7W4-F1
#
_cell.length_a   1.000
_cell.length_b   1.000
_cell.length_c   1.000
_cell.angle_alpha   90.00
_cell.angle_beta   90.00
_cell.angle_gamma   90.00
#
_symmetry.space_group_name_H-M   'P 1'
#
loop_
_entity.id
_entity.type
_entity.pdbx_description
1 polymer ?
#
loop_
_entity_poly.entity_id
_entity_poly.type
_entity_poly.pdbx_seq_one_letter_code
_entity_poly.pdbx_strand_id
1 'polypeptide(L)'
;MYHSSSVLLPNRNLIAGSNNNDGFKYNVKYPIESGVEKFSPTYFDPLLAGLRQQIMVEFSDKVVNYSERLSMKVRSNELRLNKDDLQVTTYAPAFTTHGISINQRLVMLNLVDVINNILPGFHRITADAPSSGTFAPPGYYLLYVVYKEVPSVAMWVQIRSFTLSQLK
;
A
#
# COMPACT_ATOMS: atom_id res chain seq x y z
N MET A 1 17.92 -16.02 -4.81
CA MET A 1 18.33 -17.29 -5.45
C MET A 1 17.19 -17.80 -6.31
N TYR A 2 17.34 -18.89 -7.06
CA TYR A 2 16.19 -19.49 -7.75
C TYR A 2 15.08 -19.85 -6.75
N HIS A 3 13.81 -19.77 -7.14
CA HIS A 3 12.63 -19.98 -6.27
C HIS A 3 12.54 -19.12 -4.98
N SER A 4 13.30 -18.02 -4.86
CA SER A 4 13.00 -17.01 -3.84
C SER A 4 11.88 -16.07 -4.31
N SER A 5 11.16 -15.47 -3.38
CA SER A 5 10.06 -14.55 -3.65
C SER A 5 9.98 -13.44 -2.61
N SER A 6 9.43 -12.28 -2.97
CA SER A 6 9.20 -11.16 -2.06
C SER A 6 7.84 -10.52 -2.30
N VAL A 7 7.11 -10.21 -1.22
CA VAL A 7 5.78 -9.60 -1.31
C VAL A 7 5.62 -8.46 -0.31
N LEU A 8 5.01 -7.36 -0.76
CA LEU A 8 4.60 -6.24 0.09
C LEU A 8 3.27 -6.59 0.78
N LEU A 9 3.26 -6.51 2.10
CA LEU A 9 2.09 -6.55 2.97
C LEU A 9 1.69 -5.12 3.37
N PRO A 10 0.49 -4.90 3.93
CA PRO A 10 0.04 -3.57 4.34
C PRO A 10 0.98 -2.80 5.30
N ASN A 11 1.89 -3.48 6.00
CA ASN A 11 2.74 -2.88 7.01
C ASN A 11 4.20 -3.37 7.00
N ARG A 12 4.62 -4.18 6.01
CA ARG A 12 5.97 -4.75 5.92
C ARG A 12 6.21 -5.44 4.58
N ASN A 13 7.45 -5.81 4.32
CA ASN A 13 7.79 -6.71 3.22
C ASN A 13 8.15 -8.08 3.79
N LEU A 14 7.72 -9.14 3.10
CA LEU A 14 8.16 -10.50 3.37
C LEU A 14 9.12 -10.96 2.27
N ILE A 15 10.13 -11.71 2.67
CA ILE A 15 11.09 -12.39 1.80
C ILE A 15 11.06 -13.86 2.21
N ALA A 16 10.96 -14.76 1.24
CA ALA A 16 10.87 -16.19 1.51
C ALA A 16 11.51 -17.03 0.41
N GLY A 17 11.88 -18.24 0.79
CA GLY A 17 12.34 -19.28 -0.12
C GLY A 17 13.82 -19.15 -0.51
N SER A 18 14.36 -20.28 -0.92
CA SER A 18 15.45 -20.38 -1.90
C SER A 18 15.58 -21.83 -2.36
N ASN A 19 15.94 -21.99 -3.63
CA ASN A 19 16.57 -23.15 -4.26
C ASN A 19 15.86 -24.49 -4.06
N ASN A 20 15.27 -25.02 -5.15
CA ASN A 20 14.77 -26.39 -5.17
C ASN A 20 15.93 -27.39 -5.34
N ASN A 21 16.50 -27.80 -4.21
CA ASN A 21 17.10 -29.12 -4.20
C ASN A 21 16.01 -30.17 -4.44
N ASP A 22 16.38 -31.34 -4.97
CA ASP A 22 15.51 -32.50 -4.95
C ASP A 22 15.28 -32.91 -3.48
N GLY A 23 14.17 -32.45 -2.92
CA GLY A 23 13.82 -32.53 -1.50
C GLY A 23 14.42 -31.42 -0.61
N PHE A 24 14.12 -31.50 0.70
CA PHE A 24 14.66 -30.58 1.71
C PHE A 24 16.10 -30.96 2.09
N LYS A 25 17.07 -30.51 1.28
CA LYS A 25 18.51 -30.76 1.53
C LYS A 25 19.18 -29.56 2.20
N TYR A 26 19.81 -29.80 3.35
CA TYR A 26 20.48 -28.78 4.16
C TYR A 26 22.02 -28.85 4.13
N ASN A 27 22.61 -30.02 3.88
CA ASN A 27 24.07 -30.21 3.81
C ASN A 27 24.57 -30.30 2.36
N VAL A 28 24.30 -29.26 1.56
CA VAL A 28 24.69 -29.14 0.15
C VAL A 28 25.18 -27.72 -0.13
N LYS A 29 25.86 -27.49 -1.27
CA LYS A 29 26.44 -26.18 -1.63
C LYS A 29 25.45 -25.01 -1.55
N TYR A 30 24.19 -25.26 -1.92
CA TYR A 30 23.09 -24.29 -1.84
C TYR A 30 21.90 -24.93 -1.11
N PRO A 31 21.85 -24.88 0.23
CA PRO A 31 20.75 -25.43 1.01
C PRO A 31 19.40 -24.83 0.62
N ILE A 32 18.33 -25.57 0.87
CA ILE A 32 16.98 -24.99 0.81
C ILE A 32 16.82 -23.95 1.93
N GLU A 33 16.16 -22.84 1.63
CA GLU A 33 15.73 -21.86 2.64
C GLU A 33 14.22 -21.90 2.74
N SER A 34 13.70 -22.35 3.89
CA SER A 34 12.26 -22.45 4.18
C SER A 34 11.76 -21.35 5.10
N GLY A 35 12.68 -20.54 5.64
CA GLY A 35 12.39 -19.38 6.46
C GLY A 35 11.63 -18.30 5.70
N VAL A 36 10.90 -17.51 6.48
CA VAL A 36 10.23 -16.29 6.03
C VAL A 36 10.78 -15.15 6.87
N GLU A 37 11.39 -14.18 6.22
CA GLU A 37 11.96 -13.01 6.85
C GLU A 37 11.10 -11.79 6.60
N LYS A 38 11.02 -10.92 7.61
CA LYS A 38 10.44 -9.59 7.47
C LYS A 38 11.55 -8.61 7.15
N PHE A 39 11.43 -7.92 6.02
CA PHE A 39 12.26 -6.76 5.74
C PHE A 39 11.57 -5.45 6.20
N SER A 40 12.31 -4.65 6.95
CA SER A 40 11.89 -3.34 7.47
C SER A 40 12.82 -2.25 6.91
N PRO A 41 12.36 -1.51 5.88
CA PRO A 41 13.08 -0.35 5.34
C PRO A 41 13.35 0.76 6.36
N THR A 42 14.25 1.69 6.01
CA THR A 42 14.65 2.84 6.85
C THR A 42 13.47 3.69 7.33
N TYR A 43 12.43 3.84 6.51
CA TYR A 43 11.19 4.54 6.91
C TYR A 43 10.38 3.82 8.02
N PHE A 44 10.83 2.66 8.53
CA PHE A 44 10.31 2.00 9.73
C PHE A 44 11.12 2.28 11.01
N ASP A 45 12.13 3.16 10.95
CA ASP A 45 12.88 3.59 12.13
C ASP A 45 11.90 4.06 13.25
N PRO A 46 12.02 3.54 14.48
CA PRO A 46 11.22 3.99 15.62
C PRO A 46 11.24 5.51 15.85
N LEU A 47 12.33 6.20 15.49
CA LEU A 47 12.44 7.66 15.56
C LEU A 47 11.48 8.38 14.60
N LEU A 48 11.11 7.72 13.50
CA LEU A 48 10.15 8.23 12.51
C LEU A 48 8.71 7.84 12.82
N ALA A 49 8.46 7.02 13.86
CA ALA A 49 7.12 6.53 14.18
C ALA A 49 6.11 7.66 14.44
N GLY A 50 6.56 8.80 14.96
CA GLY A 50 5.72 9.98 15.19
C GLY A 50 5.09 10.56 13.91
N LEU A 51 5.76 10.41 12.76
CA LEU A 51 5.32 10.91 11.46
C LEU A 51 4.33 9.95 10.76
N ARG A 52 4.20 8.72 11.26
CA ARG A 52 3.38 7.69 10.61
C ARG A 52 1.89 7.97 10.84
N GLN A 53 1.20 8.27 9.76
CA GLN A 53 -0.25 8.48 9.79
C GLN A 53 -0.99 7.15 10.05
N GLN A 54 -2.07 7.20 10.83
CA GLN A 54 -2.98 6.07 11.02
C GLN A 54 -4.25 6.32 10.21
N ILE A 55 -4.51 5.50 9.19
CA ILE A 55 -5.76 5.56 8.43
C ILE A 55 -6.89 4.96 9.29
N MET A 56 -7.96 5.73 9.48
CA MET A 56 -9.17 5.29 10.15
C MET A 56 -10.09 4.63 9.12
N VAL A 57 -9.91 3.32 8.94
CA VAL A 57 -10.51 2.53 7.84
C VAL A 57 -12.04 2.55 7.87
N GLU A 58 -12.62 2.58 9.06
CA GLU A 58 -14.07 2.64 9.28
C GLU A 58 -14.69 3.98 8.85
N PHE A 59 -13.90 5.05 8.76
CA PHE A 59 -14.34 6.40 8.37
C PHE A 59 -13.76 6.83 7.02
N SER A 60 -13.26 5.89 6.22
CA SER A 60 -12.64 6.13 4.92
C SER A 60 -13.36 5.36 3.82
N ASP A 61 -13.31 5.88 2.60
CA ASP A 61 -13.91 5.23 1.43
C ASP A 61 -13.14 3.94 1.09
N LYS A 62 -13.87 2.84 0.93
CA LYS A 62 -13.30 1.51 0.64
C LYS A 62 -13.45 1.09 -0.81
N VAL A 63 -14.28 1.80 -1.56
CA VAL A 63 -14.62 1.54 -2.95
C VAL A 63 -14.67 2.87 -3.67
N VAL A 64 -14.11 2.95 -4.87
CA VAL A 64 -14.15 4.15 -5.70
C VAL A 64 -14.22 3.76 -7.17
N ASN A 65 -15.00 4.50 -7.96
CA ASN A 65 -14.99 4.36 -9.42
C ASN A 65 -13.89 5.24 -10.03
N TYR A 66 -13.54 4.97 -11.29
CA TYR A 66 -12.63 5.86 -12.01
C TYR A 66 -13.15 7.29 -12.07
N SER A 67 -12.22 8.25 -12.00
CA SER A 67 -12.50 9.69 -12.04
C SER A 67 -13.39 10.22 -10.90
N GLU A 68 -13.66 9.42 -9.87
CA GLU A 68 -14.26 9.89 -8.61
C GLU A 68 -13.20 10.33 -7.60
N ARG A 69 -13.65 10.91 -6.49
CA ARG A 69 -12.79 11.27 -5.37
C ARG A 69 -12.85 10.20 -4.29
N LEU A 70 -11.70 9.96 -3.67
CA LEU A 70 -11.53 9.10 -2.51
C LEU A 70 -11.24 9.96 -1.28
N SER A 71 -12.06 9.85 -0.24
CA SER A 71 -11.88 10.50 1.05
C SER A 71 -11.32 9.51 2.08
N MET A 72 -10.26 9.94 2.78
CA MET A 72 -9.64 9.17 3.85
C MET A 72 -9.55 10.03 5.11
N LYS A 73 -9.87 9.43 6.25
CA LYS A 73 -9.67 10.06 7.55
C LYS A 73 -8.42 9.48 8.20
N VAL A 74 -7.51 10.34 8.66
CA VAL A 74 -6.28 9.92 9.33
C VAL A 74 -6.20 10.50 10.72
N ARG A 75 -5.65 9.72 11.65
CA ARG A 75 -5.15 10.20 12.94
C ARG A 75 -3.65 10.48 12.81
N SER A 76 -3.22 11.60 13.37
CA SER A 76 -1.84 12.09 13.31
C SER A 76 -1.37 12.61 14.66
N ASN A 77 -0.06 12.54 14.90
CA ASN A 77 0.59 13.29 15.97
C ASN A 77 0.90 14.74 15.56
N GLU A 78 0.84 15.04 14.26
CA GLU A 78 1.06 16.38 13.73
C GLU A 78 -0.24 17.18 13.80
N LEU A 79 -0.16 18.40 14.35
CA LEU A 79 -1.28 19.35 14.38
C LEU A 79 -1.71 19.81 12.99
N ARG A 80 -0.80 19.77 12.01
CA ARG A 80 -1.06 20.18 10.64
C ARG A 80 -0.25 19.32 9.69
N LEU A 81 -0.92 18.69 8.74
CA LEU A 81 -0.32 18.02 7.58
C LEU A 81 -0.21 19.04 6.45
N ASN A 82 1.02 19.37 6.07
CA ASN A 82 1.28 20.18 4.88
C ASN A 82 1.01 19.34 3.64
N LYS A 83 0.31 19.94 2.67
CA LYS A 83 -0.06 19.28 1.42
C LYS A 83 1.17 18.84 0.62
N ASP A 84 2.23 19.64 0.63
CA ASP A 84 3.47 19.39 -0.15
C ASP A 84 4.31 18.24 0.41
N ASP A 85 4.15 17.94 1.70
CA ASP A 85 4.83 16.82 2.38
C ASP A 85 4.03 15.51 2.29
N LEU A 86 2.86 15.54 1.64
CA LEU A 86 1.88 14.45 1.67
C LEU A 86 1.69 13.81 0.29
N GLN A 87 1.71 12.49 0.26
CA GLN A 87 1.38 11.71 -0.93
C GLN A 87 0.35 10.65 -0.58
N VAL A 88 -0.49 10.32 -1.57
CA VAL A 88 -1.44 9.21 -1.48
C VAL A 88 -1.10 8.26 -2.61
N THR A 89 -0.85 7.00 -2.26
CA THR A 89 -0.45 5.99 -3.25
C THR A 89 -1.30 4.75 -3.12
N THR A 90 -1.61 4.11 -4.24
CA THR A 90 -2.23 2.77 -4.27
C THR A 90 -1.27 1.77 -4.88
N TYR A 91 -1.19 0.59 -4.29
CA TYR A 91 -0.31 -0.49 -4.71
C TYR A 91 -1.12 -1.74 -5.03
N ALA A 92 -0.98 -2.27 -6.24
CA ALA A 92 -1.53 -3.56 -6.63
C ALA A 92 -0.61 -4.68 -6.11
N PRO A 93 -1.08 -5.54 -5.19
CA PRO A 93 -0.30 -6.67 -4.70
C PRO A 93 0.07 -7.63 -5.83
N ALA A 94 1.35 -7.98 -5.86
CA ALA A 94 1.90 -8.84 -6.89
C ALA A 94 1.65 -10.32 -6.59
N PHE A 95 1.44 -11.10 -7.64
CA PHE A 95 1.74 -12.52 -7.60
C PHE A 95 3.20 -12.70 -8.03
N THR A 96 4.05 -13.21 -7.14
CA THR A 96 5.51 -13.24 -7.33
C THR A 96 6.05 -14.66 -7.38
N THR A 97 6.73 -15.02 -8.46
CA THR A 97 7.41 -16.32 -8.63
C THR A 97 8.54 -16.22 -9.65
N HIS A 98 9.58 -17.04 -9.54
CA HIS A 98 10.68 -17.12 -10.52
C HIS A 98 11.35 -15.77 -10.85
N GLY A 99 11.40 -14.85 -9.87
CA GLY A 99 11.92 -13.50 -10.08
C GLY A 99 10.99 -12.56 -10.87
N ILE A 100 9.72 -12.95 -11.05
CA ILE A 100 8.71 -12.20 -11.79
C ILE A 100 7.60 -11.78 -10.82
N SER A 101 7.35 -10.47 -10.75
CA SER A 101 6.22 -9.88 -10.01
C SER A 101 5.10 -9.48 -10.98
N ILE A 102 4.09 -10.34 -11.11
CA ILE A 102 2.96 -10.13 -12.02
C ILE A 102 1.97 -9.16 -11.37
N ASN A 103 1.48 -8.20 -12.16
CA ASN A 103 0.51 -7.16 -11.79
C ASN A 103 0.98 -6.13 -10.75
N GLN A 104 2.23 -6.18 -10.28
CA GLN A 104 2.79 -5.19 -9.37
C GLN A 104 2.74 -3.80 -10.00
N ARG A 105 2.11 -2.85 -9.30
CA ARG A 105 2.05 -1.46 -9.75
C ARG A 105 1.82 -0.54 -8.57
N LEU A 106 2.56 0.54 -8.52
CA LEU A 106 2.31 1.69 -7.65
C LEU A 106 1.68 2.81 -8.49
N VAL A 107 0.58 3.39 -8.03
CA VAL A 107 -0.06 4.56 -8.63
C VAL A 107 -0.08 5.67 -7.59
N MET A 108 0.51 6.82 -7.94
CA MET A 108 0.40 8.03 -7.14
C MET A 108 -0.91 8.73 -7.50
N LEU A 109 -1.75 9.00 -6.50
CA LEU A 109 -3.02 9.68 -6.69
C LEU A 109 -2.84 11.19 -6.59
N ASN A 110 -3.60 11.94 -7.38
CA ASN A 110 -3.59 13.40 -7.32
C ASN A 110 -4.23 13.86 -6.00
N LEU A 111 -3.50 14.64 -5.21
CA LEU A 111 -3.97 15.14 -3.93
C LEU A 111 -4.84 16.39 -4.14
N VAL A 112 -6.14 16.26 -3.86
CA VAL A 112 -7.13 17.33 -4.04
C VAL A 112 -7.09 18.28 -2.85
N ASP A 113 -7.28 17.75 -1.64
CA ASP A 113 -7.44 18.57 -0.44
C ASP A 113 -6.93 17.88 0.84
N VAL A 114 -6.55 18.70 1.82
CA VAL A 114 -6.12 18.29 3.17
C VAL A 114 -6.79 19.22 4.18
N ILE A 115 -7.87 18.75 4.80
CA ILE A 115 -8.58 19.47 5.85
C ILE A 115 -8.01 19.04 7.19
N ASN A 116 -7.30 19.96 7.84
CA ASN A 116 -6.64 19.73 9.12
C ASN A 116 -7.60 19.89 10.31
N ASN A 117 -7.40 19.08 11.35
CA ASN A 117 -8.10 19.16 12.65
C ASN A 117 -9.63 19.15 12.53
N ILE A 118 -10.19 18.27 11.71
CA ILE A 118 -11.64 18.04 11.69
C ILE A 118 -12.16 17.52 13.05
N LEU A 119 -11.28 16.88 13.81
CA LEU A 119 -11.35 16.64 15.25
C LEU A 119 -9.91 16.76 15.78
N PRO A 120 -9.68 16.96 17.09
CA PRO A 120 -8.32 17.03 17.65
C PRO A 120 -7.46 15.82 17.24
N GLY A 121 -6.39 16.06 16.47
CA GLY A 121 -5.49 15.02 15.97
C GLY A 121 -6.02 14.21 14.77
N PHE A 122 -7.14 14.60 14.17
CA PHE A 122 -7.70 13.95 12.98
C PHE A 122 -7.77 14.90 11.79
N HIS A 123 -7.36 14.40 10.63
CA HIS A 123 -7.34 15.13 9.37
C HIS A 123 -8.15 14.36 8.31
N ARG A 124 -8.72 15.09 7.35
CA ARG A 124 -9.34 14.49 6.15
C ARG A 124 -8.46 14.78 4.95
N ILE A 125 -8.17 13.74 4.20
CA ILE A 125 -7.39 13.80 2.97
C ILE A 125 -8.31 13.37 1.83
N THR A 126 -8.31 14.12 0.73
CA THR A 126 -9.07 13.78 -0.47
C THR A 126 -8.13 13.69 -1.66
N ALA A 127 -8.22 12.61 -2.41
CA ALA A 127 -7.44 12.37 -3.61
C ALA A 127 -8.34 11.92 -4.76
N ASP A 128 -7.92 12.17 -6.00
CA ASP A 128 -8.62 11.66 -7.18
C ASP A 128 -8.26 10.19 -7.40
N ALA A 129 -9.28 9.37 -7.67
CA ALA A 129 -9.06 8.02 -8.17
C ALA A 129 -8.44 8.06 -9.58
N PRO A 130 -7.80 6.98 -10.03
CA PRO A 130 -7.28 6.90 -11.39
C PRO A 130 -8.35 7.22 -12.43
N SER A 131 -7.98 7.90 -13.51
CA SER A 131 -8.93 8.32 -14.55
C SER A 131 -9.46 7.15 -15.39
N SER A 132 -8.71 6.04 -15.47
CA SER A 132 -9.09 4.85 -16.21
C SER A 132 -8.35 3.59 -15.77
N GLY A 133 -8.86 2.44 -16.24
CA GLY A 133 -8.24 1.13 -16.04
C GLY A 133 -6.89 0.94 -16.75
N THR A 134 -6.52 1.83 -17.67
CA THR A 134 -5.19 1.83 -18.29
C THR A 134 -4.12 2.11 -17.24
N PHE A 135 -4.40 3.06 -16.33
CA PHE A 135 -3.49 3.42 -15.25
C PHE A 135 -3.59 2.43 -14.09
N ALA A 136 -4.81 2.05 -13.70
CA ALA A 136 -5.07 1.11 -12.61
C ALA A 136 -6.27 0.20 -12.94
N PRO A 137 -6.07 -1.02 -13.48
CA PRO A 137 -7.11 -1.99 -13.75
C PRO A 137 -8.01 -2.23 -12.54
N PRO A 138 -9.28 -2.62 -12.74
CA PRO A 138 -10.19 -2.84 -11.63
C PRO A 138 -9.66 -3.91 -10.69
N GLY A 139 -9.77 -3.70 -9.38
CA GLY A 139 -9.23 -4.63 -8.41
C GLY A 139 -9.04 -4.04 -7.02
N TYR A 140 -8.42 -4.82 -6.16
CA TYR A 140 -8.07 -4.43 -4.80
C TYR A 140 -6.64 -3.91 -4.74
N TYR A 141 -6.48 -2.76 -4.09
CA TYR A 141 -5.22 -2.07 -3.93
C TYR A 141 -4.96 -1.79 -2.46
N LEU A 142 -3.69 -1.79 -2.07
CA LEU A 142 -3.23 -1.26 -0.80
C LEU A 142 -3.03 0.25 -0.94
N LEU A 143 -3.82 1.03 -0.23
CA LEU A 143 -3.68 2.48 -0.17
C LEU A 143 -2.81 2.89 1.01
N TYR A 144 -1.82 3.74 0.75
CA TYR A 144 -0.97 4.38 1.73
C TYR A 144 -1.17 5.89 1.73
N VAL A 145 -1.15 6.48 2.93
CA VAL A 145 -0.89 7.90 3.12
C VAL A 145 0.57 8.03 3.55
N VAL A 146 1.37 8.75 2.77
CA VAL A 146 2.79 8.99 3.03
C VAL A 146 2.96 10.43 3.46
N TYR A 147 3.58 10.66 4.61
CA TYR A 147 3.88 12.00 5.10
C TYR A 147 5.37 12.10 5.43
N LYS A 148 6.08 13.06 4.83
CA LYS A 148 7.55 13.20 4.96
C LYS A 148 8.26 11.85 4.76
N GLU A 149 7.91 11.17 3.67
CA GLU A 149 8.46 9.85 3.27
C GLU A 149 8.14 8.67 4.21
N VAL A 150 7.30 8.88 5.25
CA VAL A 150 6.87 7.82 6.16
C VAL A 150 5.48 7.31 5.78
N PRO A 151 5.33 6.07 5.26
CA PRO A 151 4.04 5.52 4.84
C PRO A 151 3.20 5.08 6.04
N SER A 152 1.89 5.24 5.98
CA SER A 152 0.96 4.63 6.94
C SER A 152 1.03 3.09 6.92
N VAL A 153 0.32 2.44 7.84
CA VAL A 153 -0.19 1.09 7.52
C VAL A 153 -1.23 1.24 6.41
N ALA A 154 -1.16 0.39 5.39
CA ALA A 154 -2.08 0.47 4.28
C ALA A 154 -3.50 0.05 4.67
N MET A 155 -4.49 0.62 3.99
CA MET A 155 -5.85 0.09 3.96
C MET A 155 -6.16 -0.53 2.60
N TRP A 156 -7.08 -1.48 2.55
CA TRP A 156 -7.58 -1.98 1.27
C TRP A 156 -8.61 -1.03 0.68
N VAL A 157 -8.46 -0.72 -0.61
CA VAL A 157 -9.45 0.00 -1.42
C VAL A 157 -9.73 -0.78 -2.70
N GLN A 158 -10.98 -0.82 -3.13
CA GLN A 158 -11.37 -1.42 -4.41
C GLN A 158 -11.60 -0.33 -5.45
N ILE A 159 -10.82 -0.38 -6.54
CA ILE A 159 -11.02 0.49 -7.70
C ILE A 159 -11.91 -0.26 -8.69
N ARG A 160 -13.01 0.36 -9.13
CA ARG A 160 -13.98 -0.23 -10.03
C ARG A 160 -14.08 0.54 -11.34
N SER A 161 -14.40 -0.19 -12.40
CA SER A 161 -14.93 0.43 -13.61
C SER A 161 -16.40 0.75 -13.37
N PHE A 162 -16.82 1.94 -13.80
CA PHE A 162 -18.24 2.26 -13.86
C PHE A 162 -18.94 1.20 -14.73
N THR A 163 -19.92 0.51 -14.16
CA THR A 163 -20.77 -0.44 -14.88
C THR A 163 -22.22 0.01 -14.70
N LEU A 164 -22.90 0.31 -15.82
CA LEU A 164 -24.28 0.80 -15.86
C LEU A 164 -25.30 -0.16 -15.18
N SER A 165 -24.90 -1.35 -14.77
CA SER A 165 -25.73 -2.34 -14.10
C SER A 165 -26.04 -2.03 -12.62
N GLN A 166 -25.49 -0.96 -12.03
CA GLN A 166 -25.73 -0.59 -10.62
C GLN A 166 -26.88 0.43 -10.40
N LEU A 167 -27.64 0.76 -11.46
CA LEU A 167 -28.83 1.63 -11.38
C LEU A 167 -30.16 0.83 -11.34
N LYS A 168 -30.16 -0.37 -10.74
CA LYS A 168 -31.39 -1.14 -10.52
C LYS A 168 -31.83 -1.09 -9.07
#